data_AF-A0A1C6KGX3-F1
#
_entry.id   AF-A0A1C6KGX3-F1
#
_cell.length_a   1.000
_cell.length_b   1.000
_cell.length_c   1.000
_cell.angle_alpha   90.00
_cell.angle_beta   90.00
_cell.angle_gamma   90.00
#
_symmetry.space_group_name_H-M   'P 1'
#
loop_
_entity.id
_entity.type
_entity.pdbx_description
1 polymer ?
#
loop_
_entity_poly.entity_id
_entity_poly.type
_entity_poly.pdbx_seq_one_letter_code
_entity_poly.pdbx_strand_id
1 'polypeptide(L)'
;MKKETKEDVQICTAVGMLIAGVSLSVAGFIVEPTGQIHDSVLWFFAQCLIYAGSIFGVAVYVNTKFNYLVDKIKIKEEEKKNG
;
A
#
# COMPACT_ATOMS: atom_id res chain seq x y z
N MET A 1 18.05 -5.89 12.58
CA MET A 1 16.63 -6.01 12.19
C MET A 1 16.55 -6.10 10.68
N LYS A 2 15.97 -7.18 10.13
CA LYS A 2 15.89 -7.48 8.69
C LYS A 2 15.10 -6.39 7.95
N LYS A 3 15.61 -5.95 6.78
CA LYS A 3 15.04 -4.87 5.95
C LYS A 3 13.60 -5.18 5.50
N GLU A 4 13.28 -6.45 5.27
CA GLU A 4 11.95 -6.96 4.92
C GLU A 4 10.84 -6.55 5.90
N THR A 5 11.12 -6.56 7.22
CA THR A 5 10.10 -6.26 8.25
C THR A 5 9.63 -4.82 8.18
N LYS A 6 10.42 -3.88 7.64
CA LYS A 6 10.01 -2.47 7.56
C LYS A 6 8.97 -2.24 6.46
N GLU A 7 9.13 -2.94 5.33
CA GLU A 7 8.19 -2.85 4.20
C GLU A 7 6.86 -3.53 4.54
N ASP A 8 6.92 -4.71 5.16
CA ASP A 8 5.73 -5.45 5.59
C ASP A 8 4.92 -4.68 6.64
N VAL A 9 5.62 -4.01 7.58
CA VAL A 9 4.97 -3.11 8.56
C VAL A 9 4.33 -1.91 7.86
N GLN A 10 4.98 -1.29 6.86
CA GLN A 10 4.40 -0.18 6.11
C GLN A 10 3.13 -0.61 5.36
N ILE A 11 3.16 -1.76 4.70
CA ILE A 11 2.01 -2.36 4.02
C ILE A 11 0.89 -2.64 5.03
N CYS A 12 1.21 -3.25 6.17
CA CYS A 12 0.25 -3.54 7.23
C CYS A 12 -0.38 -2.26 7.81
N THR A 13 0.40 -1.20 8.02
CA THR A 13 -0.12 0.09 8.49
C THR A 13 -0.98 0.79 7.46
N ALA A 14 -0.64 0.70 6.16
CA ALA A 14 -1.46 1.23 5.07
C ALA A 14 -2.82 0.53 5.01
N VAL A 15 -2.84 -0.80 5.08
CA VAL A 15 -4.09 -1.59 5.13
C VAL A 15 -4.91 -1.23 6.37
N GLY A 16 -4.28 -1.12 7.54
CA GLY A 16 -4.95 -0.73 8.78
C GLY A 16 -5.60 0.65 8.71
N MET A 17 -4.89 1.65 8.14
CA MET A 17 -5.46 2.99 7.91
C MET A 17 -6.61 2.99 6.93
N LEU A 18 -6.56 2.18 5.86
CA LEU A 18 -7.67 2.06 4.91
C LEU A 18 -8.91 1.49 5.58
N ILE A 19 -8.76 0.43 6.37
CA ILE A 19 -9.87 -0.17 7.12
C ILE A 19 -10.49 0.86 8.07
N ALA A 20 -9.65 1.63 8.79
CA ALA A 20 -10.11 2.69 9.68
C ALA A 20 -10.87 3.81 8.92
N GLY A 21 -10.36 4.25 7.77
CA GLY A 21 -11.01 5.28 6.95
C GLY A 21 -12.36 4.82 6.36
N VAL A 22 -12.44 3.57 5.89
CA VAL A 22 -13.69 2.98 5.40
C VAL A 22 -14.71 2.83 6.52
N SER A 23 -14.31 2.29 7.67
CA SER A 23 -15.20 2.11 8.81
C SER A 23 -15.70 3.45 9.38
N LEU A 24 -14.85 4.48 9.43
CA LEU A 24 -15.27 5.83 9.81
C LEU A 24 -16.23 6.45 8.78
N SER A 25 -15.99 6.25 7.49
CA SER A 25 -16.89 6.71 6.43
C SER A 25 -18.26 6.04 6.52
N VAL A 26 -18.30 4.73 6.75
CA VAL A 26 -19.53 3.95 6.98
C VAL A 26 -20.23 4.41 8.26
N ALA A 27 -19.50 4.64 9.35
CA ALA A 27 -20.08 5.17 10.59
C ALA A 27 -20.69 6.57 10.38
N GLY A 28 -20.09 7.40 9.53
CA GLY A 28 -20.63 8.71 9.13
C GLY A 28 -21.97 8.65 8.38
N PHE A 29 -22.33 7.51 7.79
CA PHE A 29 -23.67 7.28 7.23
C PHE A 29 -24.69 6.79 8.27
N ILE A 30 -24.22 6.22 9.38
CA ILE A 30 -25.06 5.60 10.43
C ILE A 30 -25.39 6.60 11.55
N VAL A 31 -24.49 7.55 11.84
CA VAL A 31 -24.67 8.59 12.87
C VAL A 31 -25.50 9.77 12.35
N GLU A 32 -26.45 10.25 13.16
CA GLU A 32 -27.23 11.46 12.90
C GLU A 32 -26.31 12.70 12.77
N PRO A 33 -26.50 13.62 11.78
CA PRO A 33 -27.61 13.75 10.83
C PRO A 33 -27.50 12.82 9.61
N THR A 34 -28.48 11.94 9.45
CA THR A 34 -28.55 10.97 8.34
C THR A 34 -28.54 11.66 6.98
N GLY A 35 -27.59 11.25 6.12
CA GLY A 35 -27.53 11.69 4.72
C GLY A 35 -26.52 12.80 4.42
N GLN A 36 -25.79 13.30 5.41
CA GLN A 36 -24.70 14.27 5.21
C GLN A 36 -23.39 13.72 5.76
N ILE A 37 -22.49 13.29 4.88
CA ILE A 37 -21.10 13.02 5.27
C ILE A 37 -20.45 14.38 5.50
N HIS A 38 -19.94 14.60 6.71
CA HIS A 38 -19.17 15.80 7.01
C HIS A 38 -17.92 15.86 6.11
N ASP A 39 -17.62 17.02 5.52
CA ASP A 39 -16.44 17.23 4.67
C ASP A 39 -15.15 16.78 5.36
N SER A 40 -15.08 16.93 6.69
CA SER A 40 -13.93 16.49 7.50
C SER A 40 -13.69 14.98 7.44
N VAL A 41 -14.75 14.16 7.35
CA VAL A 41 -14.64 12.69 7.27
C VAL A 41 -14.17 12.29 5.89
N LEU A 42 -14.73 12.88 4.83
CA LEU A 42 -14.30 12.63 3.46
C LEU A 42 -12.86 13.08 3.24
N TRP A 43 -12.47 14.22 3.82
CA TRP A 43 -11.11 14.72 3.79
C TRP A 43 -10.12 13.79 4.51
N PHE A 44 -10.46 13.31 5.70
CA PHE A 44 -9.66 12.33 6.42
C PHE A 44 -9.52 11.03 5.62
N PHE A 45 -10.61 10.52 5.05
CA PHE A 45 -10.58 9.34 4.19
C PHE A 45 -9.70 9.54 2.96
N ALA A 46 -9.75 10.70 2.32
CA ALA A 46 -8.86 11.05 1.21
C ALA A 46 -7.38 11.03 1.63
N GLN A 47 -7.05 11.51 2.83
CA GLN A 47 -5.69 11.40 3.37
C GLN A 47 -5.26 9.95 3.61
N CYS A 48 -6.16 9.10 4.12
CA CYS A 48 -5.88 7.66 4.25
C CYS A 48 -5.60 7.01 2.89
N LEU A 49 -6.37 7.36 1.85
CA LEU A 49 -6.15 6.88 0.48
C LEU A 49 -4.81 7.35 -0.10
N ILE A 50 -4.46 8.63 0.09
CA ILE A 50 -3.16 9.18 -0.38
C ILE A 50 -2.00 8.47 0.31
N TYR A 51 -2.08 8.26 1.63
CA TYR A 51 -1.06 7.55 2.39
C TYR A 51 -0.89 6.11 1.90
N ALA A 52 -2.00 5.37 1.80
CA ALA A 52 -1.97 3.99 1.35
C ALA A 52 -1.49 3.88 -0.11
N GLY A 53 -1.97 4.75 -1.00
CA GLY A 53 -1.55 4.80 -2.40
C GLY A 53 -0.06 5.11 -2.55
N SER A 54 0.50 5.98 -1.71
CA SER A 54 1.92 6.30 -1.72
C SER A 54 2.78 5.09 -1.30
N ILE A 55 2.37 4.38 -0.25
CA ILE A 55 3.08 3.18 0.21
C ILE A 55 2.98 2.06 -0.81
N PHE A 56 1.78 1.76 -1.32
CA PHE A 56 1.59 0.70 -2.30
C PHE A 56 2.26 1.01 -3.64
N GLY A 57 2.23 2.27 -4.10
CA GLY A 57 2.89 2.68 -5.33
C GLY A 57 4.40 2.45 -5.28
N VAL A 58 5.04 2.80 -4.15
CA VAL A 58 6.46 2.54 -3.94
C VAL A 58 6.74 1.03 -3.80
N ALA A 59 5.93 0.30 -3.04
CA ALA A 59 6.09 -1.14 -2.85
C ALA A 59 6.01 -1.90 -4.19
N VAL A 60 5.00 -1.62 -5.03
CA VAL A 60 4.86 -2.24 -6.36
C VAL A 60 6.05 -1.89 -7.26
N TYR A 61 6.51 -0.65 -7.24
CA TYR A 61 7.67 -0.22 -8.02
C TYR A 61 8.95 -0.96 -7.62
N VAL A 62 9.22 -1.04 -6.31
CA VAL A 62 10.39 -1.74 -5.77
C VAL A 62 10.34 -3.21 -6.13
N ASN A 63 9.20 -3.87 -5.92
CA ASN A 63 9.04 -5.29 -6.18
C ASN A 63 9.19 -5.62 -7.68
N THR A 64 8.62 -4.79 -8.55
CA THR A 64 8.77 -4.92 -10.01
C THR A 64 10.23 -4.76 -10.45
N LYS A 65 10.93 -3.73 -9.95
CA LYS A 65 12.35 -3.50 -10.24
C LYS A 65 13.23 -4.63 -9.71
N PHE A 66 12.96 -5.11 -8.50
CA PHE A 66 13.70 -6.19 -7.87
C PHE A 66 13.55 -7.49 -8.67
N ASN A 67 12.32 -7.84 -9.05
CA ASN A 67 12.04 -9.04 -9.83
C ASN A 67 12.71 -8.98 -11.21
N TYR A 68 12.73 -7.80 -11.86
CA TYR A 68 13.48 -7.58 -13.11
C TYR A 68 14.98 -7.80 -12.95
N LEU A 69 15.58 -7.32 -11.85
CA LEU A 69 17.01 -7.50 -11.59
C LEU A 69 17.35 -8.97 -11.29
N VAL A 70 16.50 -9.66 -10.52
CA VAL A 70 16.65 -11.08 -10.21
C VAL A 70 16.57 -11.92 -11.49
N ASP A 71 15.62 -11.63 -12.37
CA ASP A 71 15.46 -12.30 -13.66
C ASP A 71 16.70 -12.11 -14.55
N LYS A 72 17.20 -10.88 -14.65
CA LYS A 72 18.40 -10.57 -15.45
C LYS A 72 19.66 -11.27 -14.92
N ILE A 73 19.78 -11.44 -13.60
CA ILE A 73 20.88 -12.19 -12.99
C ILE A 73 20.76 -13.68 -13.32
N LYS A 74 19.56 -14.26 -13.21
CA LYS A 74 19.31 -15.66 -13.57
C LYS A 74 19.68 -15.96 -15.02
N ILE A 75 19.24 -15.13 -15.96
CA ILE A 75 19.58 -15.29 -17.39
C ILE A 75 21.10 -15.26 -17.59
N LYS A 76 21.80 -14.33 -16.92
CA LYS A 76 23.26 -14.21 -17.03
C LYS A 76 24.01 -15.41 -16.42
N GLU A 77 23.48 -16.01 -15.36
CA GLU A 77 24.04 -17.25 -14.81
C GLU A 77 23.81 -18.45 -15.72
N GLU A 78 22.64 -18.54 -16.38
CA GLU A 78 22.35 -19.59 -17.35
C GLU A 78 23.25 -19.51 -18.59
N GLU A 79 23.50 -18.31 -19.12
CA GLU A 79 24.45 -18.11 -20.23
C GLU A 79 25.88 -18.51 -19.85
N LYS A 80 26.31 -18.25 -18.61
CA LYS A 80 27.63 -18.65 -18.10
C LYS A 80 27.79 -20.15 -17.87
N LYS A 81 26.69 -20.88 -17.71
CA LYS A 81 26.71 -22.32 -17.43
C LYS A 81 26.62 -23.17 -18.70
N ASN A 82 26.11 -22.58 -19.78
CA ASN A 82 25.94 -23.24 -21.07
C ASN A 82 27.02 -22.89 -22.11
N GLY A 83 27.98 -22.01 -21.78
CA GLY A 83 29.14 -21.68 -22.60
C GLY A 83 30.45 -22.10 -21.92
#